data_AF-A0A317HIV4-F1
#
_entry.id   AF-A0A317HIV4-F1
#
_cell.length_a   1.000
_cell.length_b   1.000
_cell.length_c   1.000
_cell.angle_alpha   90.00
_cell.angle_beta   90.00
_cell.angle_gamma   90.00
#
_symmetry.space_group_name_H-M   'P 1'
#
loop_
_entity.id
_entity.type
_entity.pdbx_description
1 polymer ?
#
loop_
_entity_poly.entity_id
_entity_poly.type
_entity_poly.pdbx_seq_one_letter_code
_entity_poly.pdbx_strand_id
1 'polypeptide(L)'
;MRPDEARSAILGGTAPDNLLVEGNLSFASYGRGKSVPPLTHLPNNLHVRELQLDSCGDLRALPRGLVCERLHIAHSALTWLPNDLQASQMLSLQDCYYLRALPHRLKTRRLTLHRCQRITRLPAAMQVTDSLAVTQCESLEYLPSQLKLQILDISGSTKIIALPSDLEVSRRISARGCTRLELVPPLSTDDLDLQGCIFLLELPDGLQVCNLNVAGCTSLERWPSTGFPKLRRLNMRGCTRLRGLPPGLRRIDELDLRGCDGLQDIPERLRVTGYLDIGGLNWSGLPLSSSGFRLRWNGVPISGRVLFHPESITVEDILTEDNVEVRRMMLERMGYQRFFHSANAELRHQDTDPGGVRQLLVVPMPGDEQLVCLSVQDPSTGRGYLIRVPPWMRDCREAAAWIAGFDSSDDYHPVVET
;
A
#
# COMPACT_ATOMS: atom_id res chain seq x y z
N MET A 1 -17.75 26.40 32.34
CA MET A 1 -18.21 27.26 31.21
C MET A 1 -18.53 26.37 30.02
N ARG A 2 -19.63 26.64 29.31
CA ARG A 2 -20.01 25.84 28.13
C ARG A 2 -19.02 26.06 26.98
N PRO A 3 -18.80 25.08 26.09
CA PRO A 3 -17.82 25.20 25.00
C PRO A 3 -17.97 26.43 24.10
N ASP A 4 -19.18 26.79 23.69
CA ASP A 4 -19.42 27.93 22.79
C ASP A 4 -19.12 29.27 23.47
N GLU A 5 -19.46 29.39 24.76
CA GLU A 5 -19.13 30.56 25.59
C GLU A 5 -17.62 30.67 25.78
N ALA A 6 -16.95 29.56 26.10
CA ALA A 6 -15.51 29.50 26.27
C ALA A 6 -14.76 29.87 24.98
N ARG A 7 -15.20 29.31 23.84
CA ARG A 7 -14.65 29.64 22.52
C ARG A 7 -14.79 31.13 22.22
N SER A 8 -15.96 31.70 22.46
CA SER A 8 -16.23 33.12 22.22
C SER A 8 -15.39 34.02 23.13
N ALA A 9 -15.27 33.68 24.41
CA ALA A 9 -14.44 34.43 25.37
C ALA A 9 -12.95 34.37 25.01
N ILE A 10 -12.45 33.23 24.55
CA ILE A 10 -11.06 33.07 24.12
C ILE A 10 -10.78 33.90 22.86
N LEU A 11 -11.63 33.80 21.83
CA LEU A 11 -11.46 34.58 20.60
C LEU A 11 -11.62 36.09 20.84
N GLY A 12 -12.43 36.48 21.82
CA GLY A 12 -12.62 37.87 22.25
C GLY A 12 -11.54 38.39 23.21
N GLY A 13 -10.60 37.56 23.67
CA GLY A 13 -9.56 37.95 24.62
C GLY A 13 -10.06 38.25 26.04
N THR A 14 -11.25 37.76 26.41
CA THR A 14 -11.88 37.97 27.73
C THR A 14 -11.89 36.71 28.60
N ALA A 15 -11.41 35.58 28.09
CA ALA A 15 -11.31 34.34 28.84
C ALA A 15 -10.31 34.47 30.02
N PRO A 16 -10.73 34.15 31.26
CA PRO A 16 -9.84 34.20 32.41
C PRO A 16 -8.87 33.02 32.42
N ASP A 17 -7.72 33.20 33.09
CA ASP A 17 -6.88 32.09 33.52
C ASP A 17 -7.68 31.12 34.43
N ASN A 18 -7.28 29.85 34.45
CA ASN A 18 -7.98 28.76 35.16
C ASN A 18 -9.38 28.45 34.61
N LEU A 19 -9.65 28.80 33.35
CA LEU A 19 -10.90 28.48 32.70
C LEU A 19 -11.15 26.96 32.67
N LEU A 20 -12.29 26.55 33.22
CA LEU A 20 -12.80 25.18 33.12
C LEU A 20 -13.90 25.10 32.07
N VAL A 21 -13.69 24.27 31.04
CA VAL A 21 -14.63 24.04 29.96
C VAL A 21 -15.32 22.69 30.14
N GLU A 22 -16.65 22.72 30.19
CA GLU A 22 -17.51 21.54 30.39
C GLU A 22 -17.72 20.78 29.07
N GLY A 23 -16.65 20.18 28.55
CA GLY A 23 -16.70 19.35 27.35
C GLY A 23 -15.57 19.60 26.37
N ASN A 24 -15.91 19.57 25.09
CA ASN A 24 -14.95 19.63 23.99
C ASN A 24 -14.87 21.07 23.45
N LEU A 25 -13.66 21.61 23.35
CA LEU A 25 -13.39 22.93 22.80
C LEU A 25 -12.69 22.77 21.45
N SER A 26 -13.29 23.32 20.39
CA SER A 26 -12.73 23.23 19.04
C SER A 26 -12.56 24.61 18.41
N PHE A 27 -11.36 24.84 17.89
CA PHE A 27 -11.00 25.99 17.06
C PHE A 27 -10.73 25.54 15.62
N ALA A 28 -11.35 24.45 15.17
CA ALA A 28 -11.19 24.00 13.79
C ALA A 28 -12.06 24.81 12.81
N SER A 29 -11.51 25.13 11.65
CA SER A 29 -12.26 25.68 10.51
C SER A 29 -12.44 24.62 9.43
N TYR A 30 -13.60 23.97 9.39
CA TYR A 30 -13.94 23.03 8.31
C TYR A 30 -14.85 23.69 7.26
N GLY A 31 -14.35 23.93 6.05
CA GLY A 31 -15.14 24.31 4.87
C GLY A 31 -14.52 25.43 4.01
N ARG A 32 -14.74 25.37 2.68
CA ARG A 32 -14.37 26.46 1.76
C ARG A 32 -15.10 27.74 2.18
N GLY A 33 -14.34 28.82 2.40
CA GLY A 33 -14.89 30.14 2.75
C GLY A 33 -15.08 30.39 4.25
N LYS A 34 -14.73 29.46 5.15
CA LYS A 34 -14.66 29.78 6.58
C LYS A 34 -13.35 30.51 6.89
N SER A 35 -13.45 31.65 7.57
CA SER A 35 -12.29 32.38 8.05
C SER A 35 -11.53 31.53 9.07
N VAL A 36 -10.20 31.49 8.92
CA VAL A 36 -9.29 30.97 9.95
C VAL A 36 -9.59 31.70 11.26
N PRO A 37 -9.78 30.99 12.38
CA PRO A 37 -10.02 31.65 13.65
C PRO A 37 -8.79 32.50 14.02
N PRO A 38 -8.97 33.77 14.43
CA PRO A 38 -7.87 34.65 14.83
C PRO A 38 -7.36 34.30 16.24
N LEU A 39 -7.10 33.01 16.49
CA LEU A 39 -6.64 32.50 17.77
C LEU A 39 -5.15 32.80 17.93
N THR A 40 -4.83 33.79 18.75
CA THR A 40 -3.45 34.22 19.03
C THR A 40 -2.90 33.66 20.34
N HIS A 41 -3.77 33.38 21.31
CA HIS A 41 -3.41 32.87 22.63
C HIS A 41 -4.55 32.05 23.24
N LEU A 42 -4.22 31.25 24.24
CA LEU A 42 -5.16 30.54 25.12
C LEU A 42 -4.86 30.95 26.57
N PRO A 43 -5.85 30.94 27.49
CA PRO A 43 -5.62 31.28 28.89
C PRO A 43 -4.73 30.24 29.59
N ASN A 44 -3.96 30.67 30.59
CA ASN A 44 -3.17 29.76 31.41
C ASN A 44 -4.08 28.87 32.26
N ASN A 45 -3.58 27.68 32.59
CA ASN A 45 -4.30 26.69 33.38
C ASN A 45 -5.67 26.32 32.78
N LEU A 46 -5.79 26.34 31.45
CA LEU A 46 -6.99 25.90 30.75
C LEU A 46 -7.23 24.41 31.04
N HIS A 47 -8.41 24.07 31.54
CA HIS A 47 -8.86 22.71 31.79
C HIS A 47 -10.04 22.39 30.86
N VAL A 48 -9.87 21.36 30.02
CA VAL A 48 -10.86 20.96 29.03
C VAL A 48 -10.76 19.47 28.76
N ARG A 49 -11.88 18.80 28.43
CA ARG A 49 -11.83 17.36 28.11
C ARG A 49 -11.06 17.11 26.83
N GLU A 50 -11.45 17.78 25.76
CA GLU A 50 -10.83 17.67 24.44
C GLU A 50 -10.59 19.06 23.86
N LEU A 51 -9.38 19.30 23.37
CA LEU A 51 -9.00 20.52 22.67
C LEU A 51 -8.59 20.21 21.24
N GLN A 52 -9.23 20.86 20.28
CA GLN A 52 -8.91 20.75 18.85
C GLN A 52 -8.42 22.11 18.33
N LEU A 53 -7.21 22.13 17.80
CA LEU A 53 -6.54 23.30 17.23
C LEU A 53 -6.14 22.98 15.78
N ASP A 54 -7.04 23.22 14.84
CA ASP A 54 -6.78 23.00 13.41
C ASP A 54 -6.64 24.34 12.71
N SER A 55 -5.56 24.50 11.95
CA SER A 55 -5.31 25.68 11.11
C SER A 55 -5.24 27.00 11.89
N CYS A 56 -4.92 26.94 13.19
CA CYS A 56 -4.70 28.10 14.07
C CYS A 56 -3.31 28.72 13.81
N GLY A 57 -3.12 29.33 12.64
CA GLY A 57 -1.81 29.82 12.17
C GLY A 57 -1.19 30.95 12.99
N ASP A 58 -2.02 31.73 13.69
CA ASP A 58 -1.57 32.83 14.54
C ASP A 58 -1.16 32.37 15.96
N LEU A 59 -1.53 31.16 16.36
CA LEU A 59 -1.19 30.60 17.66
C LEU A 59 0.27 30.13 17.66
N ARG A 60 1.15 30.90 18.30
CA ARG A 60 2.60 30.63 18.33
C ARG A 60 3.08 29.81 19.53
N ALA A 61 2.27 29.72 20.59
CA ALA A 61 2.56 28.91 21.77
C ALA A 61 1.26 28.39 22.42
N LEU A 62 1.34 27.21 23.04
CA LEU A 62 0.32 26.75 23.99
C LEU A 62 0.55 27.37 25.37
N PRO A 63 -0.49 27.52 26.20
CA PRO A 63 -0.39 28.13 27.51
C PRO A 63 0.28 27.19 28.51
N ARG A 64 0.78 27.76 29.61
CA ARG A 64 1.24 26.97 30.76
C ARG A 64 0.05 26.34 31.46
N GLY A 65 0.28 25.17 32.07
CA GLY A 65 -0.73 24.45 32.84
C GLY A 65 -1.91 23.93 32.01
N LEU A 66 -1.76 23.77 30.69
CA LEU A 66 -2.83 23.18 29.86
C LEU A 66 -3.08 21.72 30.28
N VAL A 67 -4.30 21.43 30.71
CA VAL A 67 -4.76 20.10 31.10
C VAL A 67 -5.92 19.66 30.23
N CYS A 68 -5.75 18.50 29.58
CA CYS A 68 -6.80 17.84 28.82
C CYS A 68 -6.67 16.32 28.78
N GLU A 69 -7.75 15.64 28.43
CA GLU A 69 -7.68 14.21 28.10
C GLU A 69 -7.13 14.04 26.69
N ARG A 70 -7.63 14.83 25.74
CA ARG A 70 -7.31 14.71 24.31
C ARG A 70 -6.90 16.06 23.74
N LEU A 71 -5.72 16.11 23.16
CA LEU A 71 -5.23 17.26 22.40
C LEU A 71 -5.02 16.86 20.95
N HIS A 72 -5.71 17.54 20.05
CA HIS A 72 -5.48 17.44 18.61
C HIS A 72 -5.01 18.79 18.07
N ILE A 73 -3.88 18.79 17.38
CA ILE A 73 -3.32 19.97 16.73
C ILE A 73 -3.02 19.60 15.29
N ALA A 74 -3.56 20.36 14.35
CA ALA A 74 -3.36 20.18 12.92
C ALA A 74 -2.97 21.50 12.26
N HIS A 75 -2.11 21.45 11.23
CA HIS A 75 -1.75 22.61 10.42
C HIS A 75 -1.30 23.82 11.24
N SER A 76 -0.43 23.59 12.22
CA SER A 76 -0.08 24.60 13.24
C SER A 76 1.27 25.27 12.98
N ALA A 77 1.38 26.54 13.41
CA ALA A 77 2.61 27.31 13.42
C ALA A 77 3.47 27.11 14.69
N LEU A 78 3.05 26.23 15.60
CA LEU A 78 3.78 25.91 16.83
C LEU A 78 5.16 25.34 16.54
N THR A 79 6.16 25.78 17.31
CA THR A 79 7.55 25.31 17.20
C THR A 79 7.99 24.43 18.37
N TRP A 80 7.30 24.50 19.51
CA TRP A 80 7.45 23.63 20.69
C TRP A 80 6.10 23.44 21.40
N LEU A 81 6.06 22.48 22.32
CA LEU A 81 4.97 22.31 23.29
C LEU A 81 5.51 22.58 24.71
N PRO A 82 4.70 23.11 25.63
CA PRO A 82 5.13 23.40 27.00
C PRO A 82 5.41 22.10 27.78
N ASN A 83 6.43 22.13 28.65
CA ASN A 83 6.91 20.94 29.36
C ASN A 83 5.93 20.41 30.43
N ASP A 84 5.04 21.26 30.89
CA ASP A 84 3.96 20.99 31.86
C ASP A 84 2.63 20.61 31.19
N LEU A 85 2.61 20.42 29.86
CA LEU A 85 1.44 19.94 29.14
C LEU A 85 0.95 18.59 29.68
N GLN A 86 -0.34 18.50 30.01
CA GLN A 86 -0.99 17.26 30.42
C GLN A 86 -2.07 16.88 29.40
N ALA A 87 -1.77 15.87 28.58
CA ALA A 87 -2.69 15.27 27.60
C ALA A 87 -2.82 13.77 27.86
N SER A 88 -3.68 13.37 28.80
CA SER A 88 -3.60 12.04 29.44
C SER A 88 -4.00 10.87 28.54
N GLN A 89 -4.99 11.03 27.67
CA GLN A 89 -5.52 9.98 26.79
C GLN A 89 -4.91 10.02 25.40
N MET A 90 -4.70 11.21 24.83
CA MET A 90 -4.23 11.35 23.46
C MET A 90 -3.54 12.68 23.22
N LEU A 91 -2.38 12.63 22.56
CA LEU A 91 -1.76 13.77 21.88
C LEU A 91 -1.64 13.43 20.40
N SER A 92 -2.32 14.20 19.55
CA SER A 92 -2.30 14.06 18.09
C SER A 92 -1.79 15.34 17.45
N LEU A 93 -0.70 15.25 16.71
CA LEU A 93 -0.04 16.34 16.00
C LEU A 93 0.02 15.98 14.51
N GLN A 94 -0.70 16.72 13.68
CA GLN A 94 -0.77 16.49 12.24
C GLN A 94 -0.26 17.73 11.51
N ASP A 95 0.59 17.53 10.50
CA ASP A 95 1.07 18.61 9.64
C ASP A 95 1.67 19.80 10.43
N CYS A 96 2.27 19.51 11.59
CA CYS A 96 2.94 20.48 12.45
C CYS A 96 4.39 20.67 11.96
N TYR A 97 4.54 21.23 10.75
CA TYR A 97 5.81 21.30 10.02
C TYR A 97 6.92 22.09 10.75
N TYR A 98 6.55 22.97 11.68
CA TYR A 98 7.49 23.82 12.41
C TYR A 98 7.93 23.24 13.76
N LEU A 99 7.25 22.21 14.26
CA LEU A 99 7.49 21.62 15.57
C LEU A 99 8.83 20.89 15.60
N ARG A 100 9.71 21.30 16.53
CA ARG A 100 11.09 20.78 16.61
C ARG A 100 11.30 19.71 17.68
N ALA A 101 10.48 19.73 18.73
CA ALA A 101 10.62 18.82 19.87
C ALA A 101 9.29 18.64 20.61
N LEU A 102 9.20 17.51 21.33
CA LEU A 102 8.12 17.22 22.27
C LEU A 102 8.58 17.47 23.72
N PRO A 103 7.64 17.60 24.69
CA PRO A 103 7.95 17.72 26.10
C PRO A 103 8.81 16.55 26.62
N HIS A 104 9.86 16.85 27.39
CA HIS A 104 10.83 15.82 27.82
C HIS A 104 10.23 14.67 28.62
N ARG A 105 9.20 14.95 29.42
CA ARG A 105 8.50 13.99 30.30
C ARG A 105 7.06 13.78 29.85
N LEU A 106 6.80 13.86 28.54
CA LEU A 106 5.47 13.65 27.98
C LEU A 106 4.89 12.32 28.48
N LYS A 107 3.70 12.37 29.09
CA LYS A 107 2.93 11.19 29.49
C LYS A 107 1.58 11.21 28.81
N THR A 108 1.28 10.18 28.03
CA THR A 108 0.00 10.06 27.34
C THR A 108 -0.25 8.60 26.98
N ARG A 109 -1.52 8.18 26.92
CA ARG A 109 -1.84 6.82 26.48
C ARG A 109 -1.51 6.62 24.99
N ARG A 110 -1.81 7.61 24.14
CA ARG A 110 -1.61 7.54 22.69
C ARG A 110 -0.92 8.79 22.15
N LEU A 111 0.18 8.60 21.43
CA LEU A 111 0.86 9.68 20.72
C LEU A 111 0.75 9.44 19.21
N THR A 112 0.29 10.44 18.47
CA THR A 112 0.28 10.45 17.02
C THR A 112 1.01 11.68 16.51
N LEU A 113 2.04 11.46 15.70
CA LEU A 113 2.73 12.46 14.90
C LEU A 113 2.54 12.07 13.44
N HIS A 114 1.95 12.95 12.65
CA HIS A 114 1.82 12.77 11.21
C HIS A 114 2.45 13.96 10.52
N ARG A 115 3.37 13.71 9.58
CA ARG A 115 4.02 14.74 8.76
C ARG A 115 4.66 15.88 9.57
N CYS A 116 5.21 15.57 10.74
CA CYS A 116 5.96 16.52 11.58
C CYS A 116 7.43 16.60 11.13
N GLN A 117 7.69 17.38 10.09
CA GLN A 117 8.95 17.31 9.31
C GLN A 117 10.21 17.86 9.99
N ARG A 118 10.12 18.44 11.20
CA ARG A 118 11.28 18.98 11.93
C ARG A 118 11.60 18.23 13.23
N ILE A 119 10.82 17.22 13.59
CA ILE A 119 11.12 16.34 14.71
C ILE A 119 12.19 15.35 14.24
N THR A 120 13.40 15.48 14.77
CA THR A 120 14.52 14.56 14.46
C THR A 120 14.65 13.42 15.46
N ARG A 121 14.09 13.60 16.67
CA ARG A 121 14.14 12.64 17.78
C ARG A 121 12.94 12.77 18.69
N LEU A 122 12.52 11.66 19.29
CA LEU A 122 11.55 11.67 20.39
C LEU A 122 12.27 11.76 21.76
N PRO A 123 11.62 12.29 22.80
CA PRO A 123 12.22 12.34 24.14
C PRO A 123 12.43 10.96 24.75
N ALA A 124 13.61 10.70 25.30
CA ALA A 124 13.94 9.39 25.90
C ALA A 124 13.09 9.06 27.16
N ALA A 125 12.67 10.08 27.93
CA ALA A 125 11.91 9.90 29.16
C ALA A 125 10.38 10.00 28.97
N MET A 126 9.89 9.93 27.73
CA MET A 126 8.45 9.91 27.45
C MET A 126 7.81 8.60 27.90
N GLN A 127 6.55 8.67 28.31
CA GLN A 127 5.75 7.49 28.70
C GLN A 127 4.51 7.43 27.81
N VAL A 128 4.56 6.51 26.83
CA VAL A 128 3.42 6.14 25.99
C VAL A 128 3.10 4.69 26.29
N THR A 129 1.84 4.39 26.62
CA THR A 129 1.47 3.08 27.19
C THR A 129 0.61 2.21 26.27
N ASP A 130 -0.04 2.78 25.25
CA ASP A 130 -0.93 2.04 24.34
C ASP A 130 -0.39 2.05 22.91
N SER A 131 -0.34 3.23 22.27
CA SER A 131 0.03 3.34 20.85
C SER A 131 0.92 4.55 20.55
N LEU A 132 1.99 4.31 19.81
CA LEU A 132 2.84 5.34 19.22
C LEU A 132 2.74 5.27 17.70
N ALA A 133 2.24 6.34 17.08
CA ALA A 133 2.25 6.52 15.64
C ALA A 133 3.12 7.73 15.29
N VAL A 134 4.16 7.54 14.49
CA VAL A 134 5.05 8.58 13.96
C VAL A 134 5.21 8.36 12.47
N THR A 135 4.19 8.79 11.73
CA THR A 135 4.04 8.48 10.31
C THR A 135 4.45 9.66 9.43
N GLN A 136 5.10 9.37 8.32
CA GLN A 136 5.59 10.35 7.36
C GLN A 136 6.41 11.49 8.01
N CYS A 137 7.10 11.19 9.12
CA CYS A 137 7.99 12.12 9.79
C CYS A 137 9.41 11.88 9.26
N GLU A 138 9.68 12.40 8.06
CA GLU A 138 10.86 12.04 7.26
C GLU A 138 12.18 12.54 7.85
N SER A 139 12.11 13.43 8.85
CA SER A 139 13.29 13.88 9.60
C SER A 139 13.62 13.03 10.82
N LEU A 140 12.73 12.13 11.26
CA LEU A 140 12.97 11.31 12.46
C LEU A 140 14.06 10.27 12.16
N GLU A 141 15.15 10.32 12.92
CA GLU A 141 16.32 9.47 12.68
C GLU A 141 16.30 8.19 13.52
N TYR A 142 15.76 8.26 14.74
CA TYR A 142 15.74 7.12 15.66
C TYR A 142 14.54 7.16 16.61
N LEU A 143 14.13 5.98 17.06
CA LEU A 143 13.20 5.80 18.17
C LEU A 143 13.95 5.75 19.50
N PRO A 144 13.33 6.18 20.61
CA PRO A 144 13.89 6.00 21.95
C PRO A 144 13.88 4.51 22.34
N SER A 145 14.77 4.15 23.26
CA SER A 145 14.82 2.82 23.89
C SER A 145 13.66 2.62 24.87
N GLN A 146 13.49 1.39 25.36
CA GLN A 146 12.53 0.99 26.40
C GLN A 146 11.06 1.28 26.05
N LEU A 147 10.73 1.27 24.76
CA LEU A 147 9.34 1.41 24.30
C LEU A 147 8.57 0.12 24.54
N LYS A 148 7.58 0.18 25.43
CA LYS A 148 6.64 -0.91 25.73
C LYS A 148 5.23 -0.50 25.32
N LEU A 149 4.74 -1.03 24.20
CA LEU A 149 3.51 -0.58 23.53
C LEU A 149 2.62 -1.76 23.11
N GLN A 150 1.35 -1.48 22.82
CA GLN A 150 0.52 -2.43 22.07
C GLN A 150 0.75 -2.27 20.56
N ILE A 151 0.86 -1.02 20.09
CA ILE A 151 0.96 -0.69 18.66
C ILE A 151 2.07 0.34 18.43
N LEU A 152 2.91 0.07 17.44
CA LEU A 152 3.89 1.01 16.89
C LEU A 152 3.63 1.18 15.38
N ASP A 153 3.50 2.41 14.92
CA ASP A 153 3.42 2.73 13.50
C ASP A 153 4.41 3.85 13.15
N ILE A 154 5.46 3.54 12.42
CA ILE A 154 6.45 4.50 11.92
C ILE A 154 6.38 4.66 10.39
N SER A 155 5.26 4.29 9.78
CA SER A 155 5.14 4.19 8.32
C SER A 155 5.52 5.51 7.61
N GLY A 156 6.38 5.41 6.59
CA GLY A 156 6.88 6.54 5.82
C GLY A 156 7.91 7.41 6.54
N SER A 157 8.42 7.02 7.71
CA SER A 157 9.55 7.70 8.37
C SER A 157 10.87 7.20 7.78
N THR A 158 11.27 7.79 6.66
CA THR A 158 12.29 7.27 5.73
C THR A 158 13.74 7.32 6.24
N LYS A 159 14.03 8.04 7.33
CA LYS A 159 15.38 8.16 7.90
C LYS A 159 15.71 7.13 8.98
N ILE A 160 14.72 6.37 9.47
CA ILE A 160 14.95 5.35 10.49
C ILE A 160 15.73 4.19 9.88
N ILE A 161 16.91 3.91 10.44
CA ILE A 161 17.82 2.84 9.96
C ILE A 161 17.61 1.54 10.75
N ALA A 162 17.24 1.64 12.03
CA ALA A 162 17.05 0.49 12.90
C ALA A 162 15.90 0.70 13.90
N LEU A 163 15.21 -0.38 14.26
CA LEU A 163 14.34 -0.41 15.44
C LEU A 163 15.19 -0.64 16.72
N PRO A 164 14.80 -0.07 17.88
CA PRO A 164 15.53 -0.25 19.14
C PRO A 164 15.59 -1.73 19.57
N SER A 165 16.74 -2.20 20.05
CA SER A 165 16.95 -3.60 20.43
C SER A 165 16.10 -4.08 21.61
N ASP A 166 15.60 -3.15 22.43
CA ASP A 166 14.78 -3.39 23.61
C ASP A 166 13.29 -3.03 23.38
N LEU A 167 12.87 -2.94 22.11
CA LEU A 167 11.50 -2.65 21.72
C LEU A 167 10.56 -3.83 22.09
N GLU A 168 9.52 -3.54 22.86
CA GLU A 168 8.46 -4.50 23.20
C GLU A 168 7.12 -4.01 22.66
N VAL A 169 6.59 -4.68 21.62
CA VAL A 169 5.29 -4.33 21.02
C VAL A 169 4.42 -5.57 20.89
N SER A 170 3.32 -5.65 21.64
CA SER A 170 2.59 -6.92 21.78
C SER A 170 1.59 -7.22 20.66
N ARG A 171 1.10 -6.23 19.89
CA ARG A 171 0.10 -6.47 18.83
C ARG A 171 0.61 -6.21 17.43
N ARG A 172 1.07 -4.99 17.15
CA ARG A 172 1.37 -4.58 15.77
C ARG A 172 2.52 -3.60 15.67
N ILE A 173 3.45 -3.89 14.75
CA ILE A 173 4.47 -2.97 14.28
C ILE A 173 4.25 -2.72 12.79
N SER A 174 4.16 -1.44 12.39
CA SER A 174 4.20 -1.03 10.99
C SER A 174 5.39 -0.12 10.75
N ALA A 175 6.31 -0.55 9.89
CA ALA A 175 7.41 0.24 9.34
C ALA A 175 7.30 0.37 7.81
N ARG A 176 6.07 0.29 7.28
CA ARG A 176 5.78 0.41 5.86
C ARG A 176 6.44 1.65 5.25
N GLY A 177 7.23 1.48 4.20
CA GLY A 177 7.91 2.58 3.51
C GLY A 177 9.02 3.25 4.32
N CYS A 178 9.52 2.63 5.40
CA CYS A 178 10.79 3.03 6.02
C CYS A 178 11.92 2.58 5.12
N THR A 179 12.14 3.32 4.02
CA THR A 179 12.99 2.86 2.93
C THR A 179 14.42 2.58 3.36
N ARG A 180 14.98 3.33 4.32
CA ARG A 180 16.34 3.13 4.86
C ARG A 180 16.44 2.14 6.02
N LEU A 181 15.36 1.45 6.38
CA LEU A 181 15.41 0.46 7.46
C LEU A 181 16.27 -0.73 7.04
N GLU A 182 17.36 -0.93 7.75
CA GLU A 182 18.35 -1.99 7.51
C GLU A 182 18.28 -3.08 8.60
N LEU A 183 17.89 -2.72 9.82
CA LEU A 183 17.95 -3.63 10.98
C LEU A 183 16.62 -3.69 11.74
N VAL A 184 16.13 -4.92 11.92
CA VAL A 184 15.02 -5.27 12.81
C VAL A 184 15.61 -6.14 13.94
N PRO A 185 15.32 -5.88 15.22
CA PRO A 185 15.79 -6.71 16.33
C PRO A 185 14.92 -7.95 16.48
N PRO A 186 15.42 -9.01 17.17
CA PRO A 186 14.57 -10.11 17.61
C PRO A 186 13.41 -9.55 18.44
N LEU A 187 12.17 -9.84 18.04
CA LEU A 187 10.98 -9.35 18.71
C LEU A 187 9.83 -10.35 18.61
N SER A 188 8.82 -10.18 19.46
CA SER A 188 7.58 -10.97 19.45
C SER A 188 6.37 -10.03 19.34
N THR A 189 5.65 -10.11 18.21
CA THR A 189 4.44 -9.31 17.94
C THR A 189 3.49 -10.10 17.05
N ASP A 190 2.19 -9.83 17.06
CA ASP A 190 1.26 -10.58 16.20
C ASP A 190 1.44 -10.20 14.72
N ASP A 191 1.50 -8.89 14.45
CA ASP A 191 1.59 -8.31 13.11
C ASP A 191 2.88 -7.51 12.92
N LEU A 192 3.64 -7.85 11.88
CA LEU A 192 4.81 -7.08 11.45
C LEU A 192 4.68 -6.69 9.97
N ASP A 193 4.54 -5.39 9.72
CA ASP A 193 4.47 -4.82 8.38
C ASP A 193 5.74 -4.02 8.06
N LEU A 194 6.59 -4.59 7.21
CA LEU A 194 7.85 -4.03 6.72
C LEU A 194 7.76 -3.69 5.22
N GLN A 195 6.55 -3.62 4.65
CA GLN A 195 6.40 -3.42 3.21
C GLN A 195 7.21 -2.21 2.71
N GLY A 196 8.01 -2.39 1.67
CA GLY A 196 8.79 -1.32 1.06
C GLY A 196 10.02 -0.88 1.85
N CYS A 197 10.50 -1.68 2.82
CA CYS A 197 11.82 -1.49 3.41
C CYS A 197 12.90 -1.99 2.44
N ILE A 198 13.17 -1.21 1.40
CA ILE A 198 13.99 -1.62 0.25
C ILE A 198 15.48 -1.84 0.57
N PHE A 199 15.99 -1.36 1.70
CA PHE A 199 17.36 -1.59 2.16
C PHE A 199 17.51 -2.77 3.15
N LEU A 200 16.40 -3.40 3.55
CA LEU A 200 16.41 -4.53 4.46
C LEU A 200 16.98 -5.78 3.77
N LEU A 201 18.13 -6.28 4.24
CA LEU A 201 18.85 -7.41 3.64
C LEU A 201 18.43 -8.77 4.21
N GLU A 202 18.12 -8.82 5.51
CA GLU A 202 17.73 -10.03 6.22
C GLU A 202 16.86 -9.71 7.43
N LEU A 203 16.18 -10.73 7.96
CA LEU A 203 15.44 -10.65 9.22
C LEU A 203 16.20 -11.40 10.33
N PRO A 204 16.10 -10.95 11.59
CA PRO A 204 16.86 -11.51 12.70
C PRO A 204 16.34 -12.89 13.14
N ASP A 205 17.24 -13.72 13.66
CA ASP A 205 16.86 -14.91 14.43
C ASP A 205 16.06 -14.53 15.68
N GLY A 206 15.14 -15.40 16.10
CA GLY A 206 14.27 -15.15 17.25
C GLY A 206 13.05 -14.26 16.96
N LEU A 207 12.83 -13.85 15.70
CA LEU A 207 11.62 -13.13 15.29
C LEU A 207 10.37 -14.03 15.40
N GLN A 208 9.41 -13.66 16.25
CA GLN A 208 8.17 -14.40 16.49
C GLN A 208 6.97 -13.58 16.03
N VAL A 209 6.41 -13.93 14.88
CA VAL A 209 5.26 -13.23 14.29
C VAL A 209 4.20 -14.18 13.74
N CYS A 210 2.93 -13.76 13.78
CA CYS A 210 1.81 -14.50 13.20
C CYS A 210 1.52 -14.04 11.77
N ASN A 211 1.64 -12.74 11.50
CA ASN A 211 1.44 -12.14 10.18
C ASN A 211 2.66 -11.29 9.80
N LEU A 212 3.28 -11.59 8.65
CA LEU A 212 4.44 -10.88 8.14
C LEU A 212 4.17 -10.31 6.75
N ASN A 213 4.36 -9.01 6.58
CA ASN A 213 4.33 -8.34 5.30
C ASN A 213 5.72 -7.76 4.99
N VAL A 214 6.42 -8.32 4.02
CA VAL A 214 7.69 -7.83 3.47
C VAL A 214 7.55 -7.46 1.99
N ALA A 215 6.32 -7.18 1.53
CA ALA A 215 6.08 -6.86 0.13
C ALA A 215 6.96 -5.69 -0.34
N GLY A 216 7.59 -5.82 -1.50
CA GLY A 216 8.46 -4.80 -2.06
C GLY A 216 9.78 -4.59 -1.31
N CYS A 217 10.16 -5.46 -0.38
CA CYS A 217 11.52 -5.49 0.17
C CYS A 217 12.47 -6.10 -0.87
N THR A 218 12.82 -5.33 -1.90
CA THR A 218 13.55 -5.81 -3.09
C THR A 218 15.01 -6.21 -2.82
N SER A 219 15.61 -5.76 -1.71
CA SER A 219 16.96 -6.18 -1.30
C SER A 219 16.99 -7.35 -0.31
N LEU A 220 15.82 -7.85 0.13
CA LEU A 220 15.75 -8.93 1.11
C LEU A 220 16.25 -10.24 0.47
N GLU A 221 17.31 -10.80 1.03
CA GLU A 221 18.03 -11.96 0.48
C GLU A 221 17.93 -13.21 1.35
N ARG A 222 17.79 -13.04 2.67
CA ARG A 222 17.82 -14.17 3.62
C ARG A 222 16.69 -14.11 4.64
N TRP A 223 16.17 -15.30 4.94
CA TRP A 223 15.29 -15.53 6.08
C TRP A 223 16.12 -15.85 7.33
N PRO A 224 15.54 -15.69 8.54
CA PRO A 224 16.16 -16.17 9.77
C PRO A 224 16.42 -17.68 9.70
N SER A 225 17.54 -18.13 10.26
CA SER A 225 17.91 -19.55 10.31
C SER A 225 16.89 -20.37 11.12
N THR A 226 16.29 -19.75 12.14
CA THR A 226 15.23 -20.37 12.97
C THR A 226 13.87 -20.45 12.29
N GLY A 227 13.68 -19.78 11.14
CA GLY A 227 12.39 -19.66 10.47
C GLY A 227 11.33 -18.96 11.31
N PHE A 228 10.05 -19.23 11.01
CA PHE A 228 8.91 -18.64 11.72
C PHE A 228 7.90 -19.71 12.18
N PRO A 229 8.00 -20.20 13.42
CA PRO A 229 7.17 -21.32 13.87
C PRO A 229 5.68 -20.99 14.03
N LYS A 230 5.33 -19.70 14.20
CA LYS A 230 3.95 -19.23 14.40
C LYS A 230 3.30 -18.62 13.15
N LEU A 231 4.04 -18.51 12.04
CA LEU A 231 3.60 -17.74 10.88
C LEU A 231 2.35 -18.35 10.24
N ARG A 232 1.32 -17.53 10.06
CA ARG A 232 0.04 -17.89 9.45
C ARG A 232 -0.22 -17.13 8.16
N ARG A 233 0.29 -15.90 8.04
CA ARG A 233 0.18 -15.10 6.82
C ARG A 233 1.52 -14.52 6.43
N LEU A 234 1.89 -14.69 5.17
CA LEU A 234 3.11 -14.13 4.58
C LEU A 234 2.77 -13.44 3.28
N ASN A 235 3.04 -12.14 3.24
CA ASN A 235 3.09 -11.38 2.00
C ASN A 235 4.54 -11.05 1.69
N MET A 236 5.08 -11.64 0.63
CA MET A 236 6.42 -11.34 0.13
C MET A 236 6.40 -10.86 -1.33
N ARG A 237 5.24 -10.38 -1.81
CA ARG A 237 5.07 -9.84 -3.16
C ARG A 237 6.21 -8.90 -3.55
N GLY A 238 6.84 -9.11 -4.69
CA GLY A 238 7.90 -8.23 -5.20
C GLY A 238 9.23 -8.37 -4.48
N CYS A 239 9.43 -9.42 -3.67
CA CYS A 239 10.76 -9.76 -3.15
C CYS A 239 11.55 -10.51 -4.23
N THR A 240 12.29 -9.75 -5.04
CA THR A 240 12.96 -10.28 -6.24
C THR A 240 14.27 -11.02 -5.96
N ARG A 241 14.87 -10.85 -4.77
CA ARG A 241 16.13 -11.52 -4.38
C ARG A 241 15.97 -12.75 -3.51
N LEU A 242 14.81 -12.94 -2.89
CA LEU A 242 14.53 -14.14 -2.11
C LEU A 242 14.41 -15.35 -3.03
N ARG A 243 15.20 -16.39 -2.74
CA ARG A 243 15.24 -17.62 -3.55
C ARG A 243 14.30 -18.73 -3.06
N GLY A 244 13.79 -18.62 -1.84
CA GLY A 244 12.95 -19.63 -1.21
C GLY A 244 12.07 -19.05 -0.12
N LEU A 245 11.18 -19.89 0.42
CA LEU A 245 10.37 -19.57 1.60
C LEU A 245 11.19 -19.69 2.91
N PRO A 246 10.69 -19.16 4.04
CA PRO A 246 11.36 -19.33 5.32
C PRO A 246 11.61 -20.80 5.68
N PRO A 247 12.77 -21.13 6.27
CA PRO A 247 13.09 -22.50 6.63
C PRO A 247 12.08 -23.05 7.64
N GLY A 248 11.74 -24.32 7.49
CA GLY A 248 10.81 -25.00 8.41
C GLY A 248 9.34 -24.59 8.27
N LEU A 249 8.97 -23.74 7.31
CA LEU A 249 7.58 -23.38 7.06
C LEU A 249 6.78 -24.60 6.56
N ARG A 250 5.95 -25.18 7.42
CA ARG A 250 5.15 -26.38 7.12
C ARG A 250 3.67 -26.09 6.88
N ARG A 251 3.14 -25.02 7.45
CA ARG A 251 1.73 -24.63 7.34
C ARG A 251 1.62 -23.12 7.26
N ILE A 252 0.77 -22.64 6.37
CA ILE A 252 0.41 -21.24 6.24
C ILE A 252 -1.05 -21.11 5.80
N ASP A 253 -1.75 -20.09 6.28
CA ASP A 253 -3.12 -19.83 5.84
C ASP A 253 -3.11 -19.00 4.54
N GLU A 254 -2.28 -17.96 4.47
CA GLU A 254 -2.25 -17.05 3.34
C GLU A 254 -0.81 -16.78 2.89
N LEU A 255 -0.54 -17.00 1.60
CA LEU A 255 0.78 -16.81 1.01
C LEU A 255 0.68 -16.02 -0.31
N ASP A 256 1.28 -14.84 -0.34
CA ASP A 256 1.37 -13.99 -1.54
C ASP A 256 2.81 -13.92 -2.04
N LEU A 257 3.04 -14.49 -3.22
CA LEU A 257 4.34 -14.64 -3.89
C LEU A 257 4.42 -13.82 -5.18
N ARG A 258 3.46 -12.92 -5.43
CA ARG A 258 3.38 -12.22 -6.71
C ARG A 258 4.67 -11.47 -7.03
N GLY A 259 5.18 -11.58 -8.26
CA GLY A 259 6.41 -10.90 -8.69
C GLY A 259 7.66 -11.24 -7.87
N CYS A 260 7.72 -12.45 -7.28
CA CYS A 260 8.95 -12.96 -6.66
C CYS A 260 9.82 -13.67 -7.71
N ASP A 261 10.37 -12.91 -8.66
CA ASP A 261 11.01 -13.47 -9.86
C ASP A 261 12.27 -14.31 -9.56
N GLY A 262 12.90 -14.11 -8.40
CA GLY A 262 14.03 -14.90 -7.93
C GLY A 262 13.66 -16.20 -7.21
N LEU A 263 12.38 -16.43 -6.93
CA LEU A 263 11.90 -17.60 -6.20
C LEU A 263 12.06 -18.86 -7.05
N GLN A 264 12.87 -19.80 -6.57
CA GLN A 264 13.21 -21.01 -7.33
C GLN A 264 12.18 -22.12 -7.11
N ASP A 265 11.84 -22.40 -5.85
CA ASP A 265 10.95 -23.50 -5.48
C ASP A 265 10.06 -23.16 -4.28
N ILE A 266 8.97 -23.92 -4.13
CA ILE A 266 8.17 -24.01 -2.91
C ILE A 266 8.33 -25.43 -2.32
N PRO A 267 8.44 -25.59 -0.98
CA PRO A 267 8.53 -26.91 -0.36
C PRO A 267 7.31 -27.79 -0.63
N GLU A 268 7.50 -29.02 -1.11
CA GLU A 268 6.40 -29.90 -1.51
C GLU A 268 5.39 -30.23 -0.41
N ARG A 269 5.86 -30.26 0.84
CA ARG A 269 5.07 -30.57 2.03
C ARG A 269 4.43 -29.34 2.68
N LEU A 270 4.56 -28.15 2.07
CA LEU A 270 3.91 -26.95 2.58
C LEU A 270 2.38 -27.10 2.47
N ARG A 271 1.70 -26.89 3.59
CA ARG A 271 0.23 -26.87 3.65
C ARG A 271 -0.29 -25.44 3.61
N VAL A 272 -0.91 -25.07 2.50
CA VAL A 272 -1.66 -23.82 2.38
C VAL A 272 -3.14 -24.11 2.67
N THR A 273 -3.80 -23.30 3.51
CA THR A 273 -5.22 -23.55 3.85
C THR A 273 -6.21 -22.45 3.48
N GLY A 274 -5.75 -21.23 3.20
CA GLY A 274 -6.60 -20.10 2.80
C GLY A 274 -6.43 -19.78 1.31
N TYR A 275 -5.34 -19.10 0.95
CA TYR A 275 -5.00 -18.84 -0.45
C TYR A 275 -3.49 -18.84 -0.72
N LEU A 276 -3.17 -19.10 -1.98
CA LEU A 276 -1.84 -18.97 -2.56
C LEU A 276 -1.96 -18.07 -3.78
N ASP A 277 -1.22 -16.96 -3.81
CA ASP A 277 -1.12 -16.09 -4.99
C ASP A 277 0.27 -16.20 -5.63
N ILE A 278 0.30 -16.59 -6.90
CA ILE A 278 1.53 -16.85 -7.68
C ILE A 278 1.63 -15.95 -8.92
N GLY A 279 0.84 -14.88 -8.98
CA GLY A 279 0.81 -13.98 -10.14
C GLY A 279 2.20 -13.47 -10.56
N GLY A 280 2.51 -13.59 -11.84
CA GLY A 280 3.82 -13.19 -12.41
C GLY A 280 4.92 -14.25 -12.29
N LEU A 281 4.68 -15.38 -11.60
CA LEU A 281 5.63 -16.49 -11.58
C LEU A 281 5.44 -17.40 -12.81
N ASN A 282 6.55 -17.85 -13.39
CA ASN A 282 6.53 -18.70 -14.59
C ASN A 282 6.64 -20.19 -14.26
N TRP A 283 5.77 -20.69 -13.39
CA TRP A 283 5.74 -22.10 -13.03
C TRP A 283 4.82 -22.91 -13.94
N SER A 284 5.29 -24.08 -14.37
CA SER A 284 4.53 -25.05 -15.16
C SER A 284 3.58 -25.92 -14.32
N GLY A 285 3.67 -25.84 -12.99
CA GLY A 285 2.83 -26.55 -12.05
C GLY A 285 3.13 -26.10 -10.61
N LEU A 286 2.26 -26.45 -9.68
CA LEU A 286 2.55 -26.25 -8.26
C LEU A 286 3.32 -27.47 -7.73
N PRO A 287 4.50 -27.29 -7.11
CA PRO A 287 5.22 -28.39 -6.47
C PRO A 287 4.55 -28.83 -5.15
N LEU A 288 3.30 -28.40 -4.86
CA LEU A 288 2.64 -28.57 -3.58
C LEU A 288 1.77 -29.82 -3.54
N SER A 289 1.92 -30.62 -2.48
CA SER A 289 1.06 -31.78 -2.19
C SER A 289 -0.25 -31.43 -1.47
N SER A 290 -0.39 -30.19 -0.98
CA SER A 290 -1.59 -29.76 -0.27
C SER A 290 -2.72 -29.33 -1.22
N SER A 291 -3.96 -29.63 -0.85
CA SER A 291 -5.17 -29.29 -1.59
C SER A 291 -6.12 -28.48 -0.72
N GLY A 292 -7.14 -27.86 -1.34
CA GLY A 292 -8.21 -27.15 -0.61
C GLY A 292 -7.95 -25.67 -0.31
N PHE A 293 -6.83 -25.09 -0.76
CA PHE A 293 -6.64 -23.63 -0.77
C PHE A 293 -7.22 -23.01 -2.06
N ARG A 294 -7.49 -21.70 -2.02
CA ARG A 294 -7.83 -20.93 -3.23
C ARG A 294 -6.56 -20.48 -3.93
N LEU A 295 -6.35 -20.96 -5.15
CA LEU A 295 -5.30 -20.44 -6.02
C LEU A 295 -5.70 -19.07 -6.56
N ARG A 296 -4.74 -18.15 -6.60
CA ARG A 296 -4.91 -16.79 -7.14
C ARG A 296 -3.80 -16.45 -8.11
N TRP A 297 -4.13 -15.59 -9.06
CA TRP A 297 -3.19 -14.94 -9.96
C TRP A 297 -3.45 -13.44 -9.94
N ASN A 298 -2.47 -12.67 -9.47
CA ASN A 298 -2.59 -11.21 -9.39
C ASN A 298 -3.82 -10.74 -8.57
N GLY A 299 -4.17 -11.47 -7.52
CA GLY A 299 -5.30 -11.20 -6.63
C GLY A 299 -6.63 -11.83 -7.07
N VAL A 300 -6.70 -12.34 -8.30
CA VAL A 300 -7.92 -12.93 -8.88
C VAL A 300 -7.95 -14.43 -8.56
N PRO A 301 -9.01 -14.97 -7.91
CA PRO A 301 -9.19 -16.40 -7.75
C PRO A 301 -9.24 -17.11 -9.11
N ILE A 302 -8.47 -18.18 -9.27
CA ILE A 302 -8.32 -18.86 -10.55
C ILE A 302 -8.16 -20.36 -10.35
N SER A 303 -8.60 -21.16 -11.32
CA SER A 303 -8.37 -22.61 -11.30
C SER A 303 -6.95 -22.96 -11.77
N GLY A 304 -6.39 -24.04 -11.23
CA GLY A 304 -5.13 -24.59 -11.72
C GLY A 304 -5.19 -25.02 -13.18
N ARG A 305 -6.38 -25.40 -13.69
CA ARG A 305 -6.61 -25.73 -15.11
C ARG A 305 -6.21 -24.57 -16.02
N VAL A 306 -6.66 -23.35 -15.72
CA VAL A 306 -6.37 -22.17 -16.56
C VAL A 306 -4.87 -21.81 -16.54
N LEU A 307 -4.19 -22.02 -15.41
CA LEU A 307 -2.78 -21.64 -15.27
C LEU A 307 -1.80 -22.68 -15.81
N PHE A 308 -2.03 -23.96 -15.53
CA PHE A 308 -1.07 -25.05 -15.79
C PHE A 308 -1.45 -25.93 -16.98
N HIS A 309 -2.70 -25.83 -17.45
CA HIS A 309 -3.22 -26.59 -18.58
C HIS A 309 -3.89 -25.68 -19.61
N PRO A 310 -3.18 -24.65 -20.13
CA PRO A 310 -3.75 -23.70 -21.10
C PRO A 310 -4.26 -24.38 -22.38
N GLU A 311 -3.69 -25.53 -22.75
CA GLU A 311 -4.15 -26.37 -23.86
C GLU A 311 -5.59 -26.85 -23.69
N SER A 312 -6.07 -27.00 -22.45
CA SER A 312 -7.43 -27.47 -22.13
C SER A 312 -8.51 -26.38 -22.20
N ILE A 313 -8.12 -25.11 -22.35
CA ILE A 313 -9.05 -23.98 -22.45
C ILE A 313 -9.78 -24.05 -23.80
N THR A 314 -11.10 -23.97 -23.76
CA THR A 314 -11.97 -23.95 -24.95
C THR A 314 -12.53 -22.55 -25.21
N VAL A 315 -13.06 -22.34 -26.40
CA VAL A 315 -13.79 -21.10 -26.74
C VAL A 315 -15.02 -20.92 -25.85
N GLU A 316 -15.75 -22.00 -25.61
CA GLU A 316 -16.94 -21.98 -24.75
C GLU A 316 -16.59 -21.56 -23.31
N ASP A 317 -15.49 -22.07 -22.75
CA ASP A 317 -15.00 -21.64 -21.43
C ASP A 317 -14.81 -20.10 -21.39
N ILE A 318 -14.26 -19.51 -22.45
CA ILE A 318 -13.99 -18.06 -22.54
C ILE A 318 -15.29 -17.27 -22.72
N LEU A 319 -16.19 -17.72 -23.60
CA LEU A 319 -17.43 -17.02 -23.89
C LEU A 319 -18.42 -17.04 -22.72
N THR A 320 -18.38 -18.09 -21.89
CA THR A 320 -19.29 -18.28 -20.75
C THR A 320 -18.73 -17.83 -19.40
N GLU A 321 -17.44 -17.50 -19.31
CA GLU A 321 -16.82 -17.02 -18.07
C GLU A 321 -17.30 -15.61 -17.73
N ASP A 322 -17.99 -15.42 -16.60
CA ASP A 322 -18.52 -14.12 -16.16
C ASP A 322 -17.44 -13.17 -15.66
N ASN A 323 -16.34 -13.69 -15.09
CA ASN A 323 -15.28 -12.84 -14.55
C ASN A 323 -14.37 -12.36 -15.68
N VAL A 324 -14.50 -11.09 -16.04
CA VAL A 324 -13.73 -10.44 -17.14
C VAL A 324 -12.22 -10.60 -16.98
N GLU A 325 -11.68 -10.57 -15.76
CA GLU A 325 -10.25 -10.77 -15.52
C GLU A 325 -9.84 -12.24 -15.76
N VAL A 326 -10.67 -13.20 -15.35
CA VAL A 326 -10.43 -14.63 -15.62
C VAL A 326 -10.55 -14.91 -17.12
N ARG A 327 -11.55 -14.35 -17.79
CA ARG A 327 -11.73 -14.43 -19.25
C ARG A 327 -10.51 -13.89 -20.00
N ARG A 328 -10.02 -12.72 -19.58
CA ARG A 328 -8.79 -12.12 -20.13
C ARG A 328 -7.59 -13.03 -19.95
N MET A 329 -7.42 -13.60 -18.75
CA MET A 329 -6.36 -14.55 -18.49
C MET A 329 -6.49 -15.82 -19.35
N MET A 330 -7.70 -16.34 -19.55
CA MET A 330 -7.94 -17.49 -20.42
C MET A 330 -7.56 -17.16 -21.87
N LEU A 331 -7.90 -15.98 -22.37
CA LEU A 331 -7.50 -15.50 -23.71
C LEU A 331 -5.97 -15.40 -23.83
N GLU A 332 -5.30 -14.80 -22.85
CA GLU A 332 -3.84 -14.67 -22.82
C GLU A 332 -3.15 -16.04 -22.78
N ARG A 333 -3.68 -16.97 -21.98
CA ARG A 333 -3.14 -18.33 -21.82
C ARG A 333 -3.41 -19.23 -23.02
N MET A 334 -4.61 -19.16 -23.61
CA MET A 334 -4.98 -19.89 -24.83
C MET A 334 -4.25 -19.34 -26.06
N GLY A 335 -3.97 -18.03 -26.07
CA GLY A 335 -3.41 -17.28 -27.18
C GLY A 335 -4.49 -16.82 -28.17
N TYR A 336 -4.43 -15.55 -28.57
CA TYR A 336 -5.41 -14.94 -29.49
C TYR A 336 -5.54 -15.68 -30.81
N GLN A 337 -4.45 -16.19 -31.38
CA GLN A 337 -4.50 -16.92 -32.65
C GLN A 337 -5.34 -18.20 -32.58
N ARG A 338 -5.12 -19.01 -31.55
CA ARG A 338 -5.91 -20.22 -31.33
C ARG A 338 -7.37 -19.86 -31.05
N PHE A 339 -7.60 -18.84 -30.23
CA PHE A 339 -8.95 -18.39 -29.92
C PHE A 339 -9.72 -17.94 -31.17
N PHE A 340 -9.20 -17.00 -31.96
CA PHE A 340 -9.88 -16.49 -33.15
C PHE A 340 -10.14 -17.57 -34.20
N HIS A 341 -9.20 -18.50 -34.39
CA HIS A 341 -9.39 -19.64 -35.28
C HIS A 341 -10.49 -20.59 -34.77
N SER A 342 -10.47 -20.95 -33.49
CA SER A 342 -11.45 -21.86 -32.89
C SER A 342 -12.82 -21.22 -32.68
N ALA A 343 -12.90 -19.90 -32.50
CA ALA A 343 -14.15 -19.16 -32.29
C ALA A 343 -14.88 -18.85 -33.59
N ASN A 344 -14.36 -19.30 -34.74
CA ASN A 344 -14.89 -19.01 -36.07
C ASN A 344 -15.10 -17.50 -36.28
N ALA A 345 -14.05 -16.73 -35.99
CA ALA A 345 -14.10 -15.26 -36.06
C ALA A 345 -14.61 -14.77 -37.41
N GLU A 346 -15.49 -13.78 -37.38
CA GLU A 346 -16.08 -13.18 -38.56
C GLU A 346 -15.06 -12.25 -39.24
N LEU A 347 -14.90 -12.40 -40.55
CA LEU A 347 -14.11 -11.47 -41.36
C LEU A 347 -14.93 -10.19 -41.60
N ARG A 348 -14.59 -9.11 -40.90
CA ARG A 348 -15.22 -7.80 -41.10
C ARG A 348 -14.67 -7.08 -42.33
N HIS A 349 -13.36 -7.14 -42.53
CA HIS A 349 -12.70 -6.49 -43.65
C HIS A 349 -11.42 -7.22 -44.01
N GLN A 350 -11.02 -7.15 -45.27
CA GLN A 350 -9.73 -7.63 -45.75
C GLN A 350 -9.19 -6.66 -46.78
N ASP A 351 -7.90 -6.33 -46.69
CA ASP A 351 -7.18 -5.63 -47.74
C ASP A 351 -5.77 -6.21 -47.91
N THR A 352 -4.95 -5.52 -48.69
CA THR A 352 -3.56 -5.87 -48.93
C THR A 352 -2.73 -4.59 -48.89
N ASP A 353 -1.62 -4.66 -48.18
CA ASP A 353 -0.58 -3.64 -48.18
C ASP A 353 0.75 -4.26 -48.66
N PRO A 354 1.86 -3.50 -48.72
CA PRO A 354 3.15 -4.06 -49.09
C PRO A 354 3.65 -5.20 -48.18
N GLY A 355 3.15 -5.27 -46.94
CA GLY A 355 3.45 -6.35 -45.97
C GLY A 355 2.63 -7.62 -46.19
N GLY A 356 1.53 -7.54 -46.95
CA GLY A 356 0.73 -8.68 -47.39
C GLY A 356 -0.75 -8.52 -47.11
N VAL A 357 -1.46 -9.64 -46.96
CA VAL A 357 -2.91 -9.64 -46.69
C VAL A 357 -3.15 -9.29 -45.22
N ARG A 358 -4.01 -8.31 -44.98
CA ARG A 358 -4.50 -7.98 -43.64
C ARG A 358 -5.97 -8.32 -43.51
N GLN A 359 -6.36 -8.78 -42.33
CA GLN A 359 -7.74 -9.13 -42.04
C GLN A 359 -8.18 -8.50 -40.73
N LEU A 360 -9.34 -7.85 -40.73
CA LEU A 360 -10.00 -7.40 -39.53
C LEU A 360 -10.99 -8.48 -39.10
N LEU A 361 -10.67 -9.17 -38.01
CA LEU A 361 -11.44 -10.30 -37.49
C LEU A 361 -12.25 -9.88 -36.27
N VAL A 362 -13.44 -10.44 -36.11
CA VAL A 362 -14.38 -10.10 -35.04
C VAL A 362 -14.89 -11.37 -34.36
N VAL A 363 -14.90 -11.36 -33.03
CA VAL A 363 -15.62 -12.37 -32.23
C VAL A 363 -16.64 -11.64 -31.35
N PRO A 364 -17.96 -11.85 -31.56
CA PRO A 364 -18.99 -11.35 -30.66
C PRO A 364 -18.82 -11.92 -29.26
N MET A 365 -18.89 -11.07 -28.24
CA MET A 365 -18.79 -11.48 -26.83
C MET A 365 -20.15 -11.27 -26.17
N PRO A 366 -20.91 -12.34 -25.85
CA PRO A 366 -22.22 -12.18 -25.20
C PRO A 366 -22.10 -11.42 -23.88
N GLY A 367 -22.85 -10.32 -23.75
CA GLY A 367 -22.84 -9.49 -22.53
C GLY A 367 -21.57 -8.66 -22.30
N ASP A 368 -20.69 -8.54 -23.29
CA ASP A 368 -19.45 -7.75 -23.22
C ASP A 368 -19.13 -7.07 -24.57
N GLU A 369 -18.10 -6.23 -24.60
CA GLU A 369 -17.57 -5.64 -25.83
C GLU A 369 -17.00 -6.72 -26.75
N GLN A 370 -17.39 -6.69 -28.03
CA GLN A 370 -16.86 -7.61 -29.05
C GLN A 370 -15.33 -7.51 -29.16
N LEU A 371 -14.67 -8.64 -29.38
CA LEU A 371 -13.23 -8.65 -29.63
C LEU A 371 -12.96 -8.42 -31.11
N VAL A 372 -12.19 -7.37 -31.42
CA VAL A 372 -11.75 -7.07 -32.78
C VAL A 372 -10.23 -7.09 -32.82
N CYS A 373 -9.69 -7.85 -33.77
CA CYS A 373 -8.24 -7.95 -33.98
C CYS A 373 -7.89 -7.69 -35.45
N LEU A 374 -6.81 -6.94 -35.64
CA LEU A 374 -6.13 -6.87 -36.93
C LEU A 374 -5.14 -8.03 -37.03
N SER A 375 -5.34 -8.89 -38.01
CA SER A 375 -4.40 -9.93 -38.43
C SER A 375 -3.45 -9.35 -39.48
N VAL A 376 -2.15 -9.38 -39.21
CA VAL A 376 -1.10 -8.92 -40.13
C VAL A 376 -0.01 -9.98 -40.25
N GLN A 377 0.74 -9.95 -41.35
CA GLN A 377 1.97 -10.72 -41.49
C GLN A 377 3.17 -9.78 -41.45
N ASP A 378 4.20 -10.16 -40.72
CA ASP A 378 5.49 -9.52 -40.79
C ASP A 378 6.19 -9.95 -42.09
N PRO A 379 6.44 -9.04 -43.04
CA PRO A 379 7.03 -9.39 -44.33
C PRO A 379 8.49 -9.84 -44.22
N SER A 380 9.20 -9.47 -43.15
CA SER A 380 10.61 -9.83 -42.94
C SER A 380 10.77 -11.24 -42.36
N THR A 381 9.86 -11.65 -41.48
CA THR A 381 9.93 -12.96 -40.79
C THR A 381 8.88 -13.97 -41.25
N GLY A 382 7.86 -13.53 -41.99
CA GLY A 382 6.68 -14.32 -42.36
C GLY A 382 5.77 -14.69 -41.18
N ARG A 383 5.99 -14.12 -39.99
CA ARG A 383 5.18 -14.42 -38.79
C ARG A 383 3.85 -13.68 -38.85
N GLY A 384 2.76 -14.38 -38.52
CA GLY A 384 1.44 -13.78 -38.35
C GLY A 384 1.23 -13.24 -36.95
N TYR A 385 0.62 -12.05 -36.85
CA TYR A 385 0.28 -11.39 -35.59
C TYR A 385 -1.20 -11.03 -35.56
N LEU A 386 -1.83 -11.21 -34.41
CA LEU A 386 -3.16 -10.71 -34.12
C LEU A 386 -3.06 -9.62 -33.06
N ILE A 387 -3.44 -8.40 -33.44
CA ILE A 387 -3.33 -7.21 -32.60
C ILE A 387 -4.74 -6.75 -32.27
N ARG A 388 -5.08 -6.69 -30.98
CA ARG A 388 -6.39 -6.18 -30.54
C ARG A 388 -6.49 -4.69 -30.87
N VAL A 389 -7.61 -4.31 -31.50
CA VAL A 389 -7.95 -2.92 -31.85
C VAL A 389 -9.32 -2.56 -31.27
N PRO A 390 -9.69 -1.26 -31.22
CA PRO A 390 -11.00 -0.85 -30.74
C PRO A 390 -12.14 -1.54 -31.49
N PRO A 391 -13.26 -1.86 -30.82
CA PRO A 391 -14.33 -2.66 -31.43
C PRO A 391 -15.06 -1.95 -32.56
N TRP A 392 -15.00 -0.62 -32.63
CA TRP A 392 -15.68 0.21 -33.62
C TRP A 392 -14.92 0.35 -34.94
N MET A 393 -13.70 -0.20 -35.03
CA MET A 393 -12.91 -0.18 -36.26
C MET A 393 -13.66 -0.86 -37.41
N ARG A 394 -13.66 -0.22 -38.58
CA ARG A 394 -14.45 -0.66 -39.75
C ARG A 394 -13.60 -1.42 -40.75
N ASP A 395 -12.36 -1.00 -40.95
CA ASP A 395 -11.45 -1.59 -41.93
C ASP A 395 -10.03 -1.78 -41.41
N CYS A 396 -9.21 -2.48 -42.20
CA CYS A 396 -7.84 -2.83 -41.83
C CYS A 396 -6.91 -1.60 -41.79
N ARG A 397 -7.20 -0.57 -42.59
CA ARG A 397 -6.38 0.64 -42.68
C ARG A 397 -6.59 1.55 -41.47
N GLU A 398 -7.83 1.74 -41.04
CA GLU A 398 -8.17 2.40 -39.77
C GLU A 398 -7.50 1.71 -38.58
N ALA A 399 -7.58 0.38 -38.52
CA ALA A 399 -6.98 -0.41 -37.47
C ALA A 399 -5.44 -0.29 -37.45
N ALA A 400 -4.79 -0.36 -38.61
CA ALA A 400 -3.34 -0.19 -38.73
C ALA A 400 -2.88 1.22 -38.34
N ALA A 401 -3.60 2.26 -38.80
CA ALA A 401 -3.32 3.66 -38.45
C ALA A 401 -3.41 3.88 -36.93
N TRP A 402 -4.44 3.33 -36.29
CA TRP A 402 -4.61 3.42 -34.84
C TRP A 402 -3.48 2.73 -34.08
N ILE A 403 -3.05 1.54 -34.52
CA ILE A 403 -1.90 0.83 -33.92
C ILE A 403 -0.62 1.69 -34.03
N ALA A 404 -0.45 2.39 -35.14
CA ALA A 404 0.68 3.29 -35.38
C ALA A 404 0.55 4.66 -34.68
N GLY A 405 -0.55 4.91 -33.95
CA GLY A 405 -0.76 6.13 -33.16
C GLY A 405 -1.39 7.30 -33.93
N PHE A 406 -2.03 7.05 -35.06
CA PHE A 406 -2.75 8.06 -35.85
C PHE A 406 -4.25 8.04 -35.54
N ASP A 407 -4.86 9.23 -35.44
CA ASP A 407 -6.30 9.40 -35.23
C ASP A 407 -7.12 9.28 -36.53
N SER A 408 -6.48 9.52 -37.68
CA SER A 408 -7.07 9.41 -39.01
C SER A 408 -6.24 8.46 -39.89
N SER A 409 -6.92 7.58 -40.63
CA SER A 409 -6.28 6.67 -41.59
C SER A 409 -5.74 7.39 -42.83
N ASP A 410 -6.20 8.62 -43.09
CA ASP A 410 -5.68 9.49 -44.15
C ASP A 410 -4.27 10.00 -43.84
N ASP A 411 -3.90 10.12 -42.56
CA ASP A 411 -2.57 10.56 -42.14
C ASP A 411 -1.55 9.39 -42.12
N TYR A 412 -2.03 8.16 -42.29
CA TYR A 412 -1.22 6.95 -42.29
C TYR A 412 -0.78 6.56 -43.71
N HIS A 413 0.45 6.91 -44.07
CA HIS A 413 1.08 6.59 -45.36
C HIS A 413 2.47 5.96 -45.16
N PRO A 414 2.54 4.66 -44.81
CA PRO A 414 3.83 3.99 -44.63
C PRO A 414 4.62 3.99 -45.95
N VAL A 415 5.79 4.64 -45.95
CA VAL A 415 6.64 4.78 -47.15
C VAL A 415 7.54 3.55 -47.34
N VAL A 416 7.96 2.93 -46.23
CA VAL A 416 8.60 1.60 -46.11
C VAL A 416 8.34 1.15 -44.66
N GLU A 417 7.74 -0.02 -44.45
CA GLU A 417 7.60 -0.63 -43.11
C GLU A 417 8.81 -1.54 -42.85
N THR A 418 9.57 -1.24 -41.79
CA THR A 418 10.75 -2.01 -41.34
C THR A 418 10.41 -3.13 -40.39
#